data_AF-A0A963MYV9-F1
#
_entry.id   AF-A0A963MYV9-F1
#
_cell.length_a   1.000
_cell.length_b   1.000
_cell.length_c   1.000
_cell.angle_alpha   90.00
_cell.angle_beta   90.00
_cell.angle_gamma   90.00
#
_symmetry.space_group_name_H-M   'P 1'
#
loop_
_entity.id
_entity.type
_entity.pdbx_description
1 polymer ?
#
loop_
_entity_poly.entity_id
_entity_poly.type
_entity_poly.pdbx_seq_one_letter_code
_entity_poly.pdbx_strand_id
1 'polypeptide(L)'
;PTDMPSLWNLGKYKAEAGMRMNFAGDSHDAYSVLIDSALGLLGAPPKNNRAFLDQIDWLLAYFTEQRAPAYPFGIDTALAARGREVFVAECASCHESARTGTIVPVEEVGTSRDRIDTWNERAAREANAVVEEMGIRRKGLVEEPLRGYVAAFLDGIWIRAPYLHNGSVPTLRDLLEPVALRPATFRRGYNVYDPLRVGFVTEGPEAERVGSLHDTRDKGGSNRGHEYGTALPAADKSALVEYLKTL
;
A
#
# COMPACT_ATOMS: atom_id res chain seq x y z
N PRO A 1 0.67 -1.55 -12.81
CA PRO A 1 0.00 -2.36 -11.77
C PRO A 1 0.26 -1.77 -10.38
N THR A 2 -0.78 -1.73 -9.54
CA THR A 2 -0.65 -1.42 -8.11
C THR A 2 -1.34 -2.48 -7.30
N ASP A 3 -0.79 -2.78 -6.14
CA ASP A 3 -1.49 -3.57 -5.14
C ASP A 3 -2.63 -2.76 -4.49
N MET A 4 -3.55 -3.44 -3.83
CA MET A 4 -4.70 -2.79 -3.20
C MET A 4 -4.27 -2.13 -1.89
N PRO A 5 -4.64 -0.86 -1.59
CA PRO A 5 -4.36 -0.24 -0.29
C PRO A 5 -5.12 -0.93 0.86
N SER A 6 -4.77 -0.62 2.10
CA SER A 6 -5.44 -1.17 3.28
C SER A 6 -6.89 -0.67 3.40
N LEU A 7 -7.81 -1.55 3.81
CA LEU A 7 -9.23 -1.23 4.04
C LEU A 7 -9.55 -1.10 5.54
N TRP A 8 -8.56 -0.79 6.37
CA TRP A 8 -8.72 -0.60 7.80
C TRP A 8 -8.12 0.73 8.22
N ASN A 9 -8.54 1.21 9.39
CA ASN A 9 -8.09 2.43 10.01
C ASN A 9 -8.25 3.65 9.09
N LEU A 10 -9.28 3.68 8.23
CA LEU A 10 -9.47 4.79 7.28
C LEU A 10 -9.68 6.13 8.00
N GLY A 11 -10.14 6.10 9.25
CA GLY A 11 -10.25 7.27 10.11
C GLY A 11 -8.93 8.00 10.38
N LYS A 12 -7.76 7.35 10.15
CA LYS A 12 -6.44 7.98 10.26
C LYS A 12 -6.13 8.94 9.10
N TYR A 13 -6.75 8.73 7.92
CA TYR A 13 -6.50 9.56 6.76
C TYR A 13 -7.36 10.83 6.81
N LYS A 14 -6.70 11.99 6.90
CA LYS A 14 -7.33 13.31 7.02
C LYS A 14 -7.00 14.16 5.81
N ALA A 15 -7.95 14.31 4.89
CA ALA A 15 -7.76 15.07 3.66
C ALA A 15 -7.41 16.55 3.93
N GLU A 16 -7.96 17.12 5.00
CA GLU A 16 -7.69 18.47 5.48
C GLU A 16 -6.23 18.67 5.95
N ALA A 17 -5.53 17.59 6.31
CA ALA A 17 -4.11 17.60 6.65
C ALA A 17 -3.20 17.38 5.43
N GLY A 18 -3.76 17.41 4.21
CA GLY A 18 -3.03 17.16 2.96
C GLY A 18 -2.75 15.68 2.69
N MET A 19 -3.35 14.77 3.46
CA MET A 19 -3.23 13.34 3.21
C MET A 19 -4.00 12.95 1.95
N ARG A 20 -3.48 11.96 1.23
CA ARG A 20 -4.06 11.43 0.00
C ARG A 20 -4.29 9.93 0.13
N MET A 21 -5.19 9.42 -0.71
CA MET A 21 -5.54 8.00 -0.77
C MET A 21 -5.01 7.37 -2.06
N ASN A 22 -5.01 6.04 -2.10
CA ASN A 22 -4.32 5.20 -3.08
C ASN A 22 -2.80 5.40 -3.06
N PHE A 23 -2.05 4.44 -3.61
CA PHE A 23 -0.60 4.49 -3.57
C PHE A 23 -0.01 5.76 -4.18
N ALA A 24 -0.56 6.23 -5.30
CA ALA A 24 -0.06 7.39 -6.03
C ALA A 24 -0.65 8.73 -5.53
N GLY A 25 -1.55 8.69 -4.55
CA GLY A 25 -2.24 9.89 -4.05
C GLY A 25 -3.28 10.47 -5.00
N ASP A 26 -3.78 9.67 -5.94
CA ASP A 26 -4.70 10.08 -7.00
C ASP A 26 -6.15 10.22 -6.54
N SER A 27 -6.43 10.06 -5.25
CA SER A 27 -7.75 10.33 -4.66
C SER A 27 -7.64 11.22 -3.42
N HIS A 28 -8.62 12.12 -3.26
CA HIS A 28 -8.66 13.10 -2.18
C HIS A 28 -9.03 12.50 -0.82
N ASP A 29 -9.94 11.53 -0.77
CA ASP A 29 -10.45 10.96 0.48
C ASP A 29 -10.98 9.53 0.30
N ALA A 30 -11.19 8.85 1.42
CA ALA A 30 -11.71 7.48 1.46
C ALA A 30 -13.10 7.35 0.83
N TYR A 31 -13.95 8.35 0.99
CA TYR A 31 -15.30 8.36 0.41
C TYR A 31 -15.26 8.27 -1.11
N SER A 32 -14.42 9.11 -1.74
CA SER A 32 -14.22 9.12 -3.18
C SER A 32 -13.64 7.80 -3.67
N VAL A 33 -12.67 7.21 -2.95
CA VAL A 33 -12.09 5.90 -3.30
C VAL A 33 -13.15 4.80 -3.29
N LEU A 34 -14.01 4.76 -2.27
CA LEU A 34 -15.08 3.75 -2.18
C LEU A 34 -16.07 3.88 -3.33
N ILE A 35 -16.49 5.10 -3.67
CA ILE A 35 -17.36 5.35 -4.82
C ILE A 35 -16.69 4.88 -6.13
N ASP A 36 -15.47 5.33 -6.38
CA ASP A 36 -14.75 5.05 -7.63
C ASP A 36 -14.48 3.55 -7.82
N SER A 37 -14.14 2.86 -6.73
CA SER A 37 -13.93 1.41 -6.74
C SER A 37 -15.23 0.65 -6.97
N ALA A 38 -16.34 1.09 -6.38
CA ALA A 38 -17.63 0.42 -6.54
C ALA A 38 -18.26 0.65 -7.92
N LEU A 39 -18.02 1.81 -8.54
CA LEU A 39 -18.46 2.11 -9.91
C LEU A 39 -17.54 1.49 -10.97
N GLY A 40 -16.29 1.16 -10.63
CA GLY A 40 -15.31 0.66 -11.59
C GLY A 40 -14.87 1.72 -12.60
N LEU A 41 -14.68 2.97 -12.14
CA LEU A 41 -14.25 4.21 -12.84
C LEU A 41 -14.99 4.65 -14.12
N LEU A 42 -15.55 3.71 -14.90
CA LEU A 42 -16.27 3.89 -16.17
C LEU A 42 -17.45 2.90 -16.28
N GLY A 43 -17.91 2.35 -15.16
CA GLY A 43 -19.06 1.44 -15.14
C GLY A 43 -20.38 2.16 -15.44
N ALA A 44 -21.47 1.39 -15.48
CA ALA A 44 -22.80 1.95 -15.65
C ALA A 44 -23.26 2.69 -14.36
N PRO A 45 -24.12 3.72 -14.48
CA PRO A 45 -24.71 4.36 -13.31
C PRO A 45 -25.44 3.33 -12.42
N PRO A 46 -25.43 3.52 -11.08
CA PRO A 46 -26.27 2.72 -10.21
C PRO A 46 -27.74 2.84 -10.61
N LYS A 47 -28.49 1.74 -10.47
CA LYS A 47 -29.94 1.75 -10.71
C LYS A 47 -30.68 2.71 -9.76
N ASN A 48 -30.11 2.96 -8.59
CA ASN A 48 -30.64 3.88 -7.58
C ASN A 48 -29.47 4.52 -6.82
N ASN A 49 -29.21 5.80 -7.06
CA ASN A 49 -28.12 6.53 -6.42
C ASN A 49 -28.27 6.61 -4.90
N ARG A 50 -29.50 6.73 -4.39
CA ARG A 50 -29.72 6.83 -2.94
C ARG A 50 -29.28 5.55 -2.24
N ALA A 51 -29.77 4.41 -2.72
CA ALA A 51 -29.41 3.11 -2.17
C ALA A 51 -27.90 2.82 -2.31
N PHE A 52 -27.28 3.23 -3.43
CA PHE A 52 -25.84 3.13 -3.62
C PHE A 52 -25.08 3.95 -2.58
N LEU A 53 -25.42 5.23 -2.40
CA LEU A 53 -24.74 6.11 -1.45
C LEU A 53 -24.94 5.67 0.00
N ASP A 54 -26.13 5.17 0.36
CA ASP A 54 -26.36 4.61 1.70
C ASP A 54 -25.43 3.40 1.98
N GLN A 55 -25.09 2.59 0.97
CA GLN A 55 -24.10 1.51 1.11
C GLN A 55 -22.66 2.03 1.22
N ILE A 56 -22.31 3.07 0.46
CA ILE A 56 -21.00 3.72 0.57
C ILE A 56 -20.82 4.33 1.96
N ASP A 57 -21.83 5.00 2.50
CA ASP A 57 -21.80 5.57 3.85
C ASP A 57 -21.60 4.47 4.90
N TRP A 58 -22.29 3.33 4.76
CA TRP A 58 -22.09 2.17 5.63
C TRP A 58 -20.66 1.60 5.54
N LEU A 59 -20.12 1.42 4.32
CA LEU A 59 -18.75 0.95 4.11
C LEU A 59 -17.73 1.90 4.70
N LEU A 60 -17.91 3.21 4.49
CA LEU A 60 -17.02 4.23 5.04
C LEU A 60 -17.04 4.18 6.57
N ALA A 61 -18.21 4.11 7.19
CA ALA A 61 -18.33 3.99 8.65
C ALA A 61 -17.62 2.73 9.16
N TYR A 62 -17.85 1.59 8.52
CA TYR A 62 -17.23 0.32 8.88
C TYR A 62 -15.69 0.38 8.78
N PHE A 63 -15.14 0.80 7.65
CA PHE A 63 -13.68 0.84 7.44
C PHE A 63 -12.98 1.99 8.18
N THR A 64 -13.72 3.03 8.59
CA THR A 64 -13.19 4.10 9.45
C THR A 64 -12.78 3.55 10.82
N GLU A 65 -13.59 2.66 11.39
CA GLU A 65 -13.39 2.10 12.74
C GLU A 65 -12.68 0.75 12.73
N GLN A 66 -12.75 0.01 11.62
CA GLN A 66 -12.12 -1.30 11.48
C GLN A 66 -10.62 -1.20 11.75
N ARG A 67 -10.12 -1.96 12.72
CA ARG A 67 -8.67 -2.05 13.00
C ARG A 67 -8.02 -3.14 12.17
N ALA A 68 -6.72 -2.98 11.92
CA ALA A 68 -5.90 -4.04 11.35
C ALA A 68 -5.94 -5.30 12.25
N PRO A 69 -5.92 -6.51 11.66
CA PRO A 69 -5.83 -7.73 12.45
C PRO A 69 -4.47 -7.80 13.16
N ALA A 70 -4.49 -8.22 14.43
CA ALA A 70 -3.27 -8.50 15.17
C ALA A 70 -2.50 -9.66 14.50
N TYR A 71 -1.17 -9.60 14.57
CA TYR A 71 -0.31 -10.67 14.10
C TYR A 71 -0.61 -11.97 14.87
N PRO A 72 -0.92 -13.09 14.17
CA PRO A 72 -1.47 -14.28 14.82
C PRO A 72 -0.41 -15.23 15.38
N PHE A 73 0.88 -14.97 15.14
CA PHE A 73 1.98 -15.80 15.63
C PHE A 73 2.68 -15.16 16.84
N GLY A 74 3.61 -15.89 17.46
CA GLY A 74 4.40 -15.38 18.57
C GLY A 74 5.24 -14.16 18.18
N ILE A 75 5.37 -13.22 19.12
CA ILE A 75 6.21 -12.03 19.00
C ILE A 75 7.22 -12.04 20.15
N ASP A 76 8.51 -11.91 19.82
CA ASP A 76 9.55 -11.60 20.79
C ASP A 76 9.45 -10.13 21.19
N THR A 77 8.81 -9.88 22.33
CA THR A 77 8.55 -8.52 22.82
C THR A 77 9.82 -7.71 23.12
N ALA A 78 10.91 -8.36 23.55
CA ALA A 78 12.17 -7.68 23.83
C ALA A 78 12.85 -7.26 22.52
N LEU A 79 12.85 -8.15 21.53
CA LEU A 79 13.38 -7.85 20.20
C LEU A 79 12.53 -6.79 19.47
N ALA A 80 11.20 -6.83 19.60
CA ALA A 80 10.30 -5.82 19.06
C ALA A 80 10.52 -4.44 19.71
N ALA A 81 10.78 -4.38 21.02
CA ALA A 81 11.11 -3.13 21.70
C ALA A 81 12.40 -2.50 21.14
N ARG A 82 13.45 -3.31 20.94
CA ARG A 82 14.67 -2.87 20.24
C ARG A 82 14.38 -2.43 18.80
N GLY A 83 13.50 -3.16 18.11
CA GLY A 83 13.06 -2.84 16.76
C GLY A 83 12.36 -1.49 16.64
N ARG A 84 11.61 -1.07 17.69
CA ARG A 84 11.00 0.26 17.74
C ARG A 84 12.05 1.35 17.68
N GLU A 85 13.17 1.21 18.39
CA GLU A 85 14.25 2.21 18.37
C GLU A 85 14.82 2.36 16.96
N VAL A 86 15.06 1.24 16.28
CA VAL A 86 15.51 1.22 14.87
C VAL A 86 14.46 1.88 13.96
N PHE A 87 13.18 1.55 14.14
CA PHE A 87 12.09 2.15 13.36
C PHE A 87 12.00 3.67 13.54
N VAL A 88 12.16 4.17 14.77
CA VAL A 88 12.15 5.61 15.06
C VAL A 88 13.31 6.31 14.34
N ALA A 89 14.49 5.70 14.32
CA ALA A 89 15.65 6.26 13.65
C ALA A 89 15.55 6.23 12.11
N GLU A 90 15.04 5.14 11.54
CA GLU A 90 15.16 4.87 10.10
C GLU A 90 13.87 5.07 9.30
N CYS A 91 12.69 5.02 9.93
CA CYS A 91 11.40 4.88 9.24
C CYS A 91 10.36 5.92 9.66
N ALA A 92 10.35 6.32 10.94
CA ALA A 92 9.30 7.15 11.51
C ALA A 92 9.19 8.53 10.84
N SER A 93 10.28 9.08 10.29
CA SER A 93 10.26 10.36 9.59
C SER A 93 9.26 10.42 8.42
N CYS A 94 8.91 9.28 7.82
CA CYS A 94 7.85 9.16 6.82
C CYS A 94 6.60 8.45 7.35
N HIS A 95 6.76 7.36 8.10
CA HIS A 95 5.67 6.44 8.46
C HIS A 95 5.03 6.68 9.84
N GLU A 96 5.60 7.57 10.65
CA GLU A 96 5.05 7.98 11.95
C GLU A 96 5.35 9.47 12.19
N SER A 97 4.92 10.32 11.26
CA SER A 97 5.16 11.77 11.29
C SER A 97 4.06 12.56 10.58
N ALA A 98 4.22 13.88 10.49
CA ALA A 98 3.37 14.74 9.66
C ALA A 98 3.40 14.39 8.16
N ARG A 99 4.40 13.62 7.70
CA ARG A 99 4.47 13.12 6.31
C ARG A 99 3.60 11.89 6.09
N THR A 100 3.21 11.18 7.14
CA THR A 100 2.39 9.97 7.02
C THR A 100 1.03 10.29 6.40
N GLY A 101 0.62 9.48 5.43
CA GLY A 101 -0.57 9.72 4.61
C GLY A 101 -0.38 10.76 3.51
N THR A 102 0.76 11.46 3.43
CA THR A 102 1.04 12.46 2.39
C THR A 102 1.97 11.91 1.29
N ILE A 103 2.11 12.66 0.19
CA ILE A 103 2.93 12.26 -0.95
C ILE A 103 4.41 12.52 -0.70
N VAL A 104 5.20 11.45 -0.76
CA VAL A 104 6.67 11.52 -0.84
C VAL A 104 7.07 11.52 -2.32
N PRO A 105 7.86 12.50 -2.79
CA PRO A 105 8.32 12.58 -4.18
C PRO A 105 8.98 11.28 -4.64
N VAL A 106 8.71 10.86 -5.88
CA VAL A 106 9.30 9.61 -6.40
C VAL A 106 10.81 9.69 -6.52
N GLU A 107 11.36 10.89 -6.70
CA GLU A 107 12.80 11.16 -6.72
C GLU A 107 13.45 10.91 -5.35
N GLU A 108 12.67 11.04 -4.26
CA GLU A 108 13.12 10.76 -2.89
C GLU A 108 12.97 9.27 -2.54
N VAL A 109 11.85 8.63 -2.90
CA VAL A 109 11.65 7.19 -2.60
C VAL A 109 12.44 6.31 -3.57
N GLY A 110 12.65 6.75 -4.82
CA GLY A 110 13.37 6.02 -5.87
C GLY A 110 12.62 4.82 -6.47
N THR A 111 11.38 4.55 -6.06
CA THR A 111 10.57 3.43 -6.58
C THR A 111 10.13 3.64 -8.03
N SER A 112 9.55 2.61 -8.66
CA SER A 112 9.11 2.72 -10.06
C SER A 112 8.16 3.89 -10.30
N ARG A 113 8.29 4.55 -11.45
CA ARG A 113 7.34 5.58 -11.91
C ARG A 113 6.16 4.99 -12.69
N ASP A 114 6.19 3.70 -13.01
CA ASP A 114 5.23 3.06 -13.91
C ASP A 114 3.77 3.29 -13.50
N ARG A 115 3.45 3.44 -12.21
CA ARG A 115 2.10 3.76 -11.76
C ARG A 115 1.73 5.23 -11.87
N ILE A 116 2.62 6.15 -11.48
CA ILE A 116 2.29 7.59 -11.54
C ILE A 116 2.18 8.06 -12.99
N ASP A 117 2.90 7.40 -13.91
CA ASP A 117 2.87 7.73 -15.34
C ASP A 117 1.66 7.08 -16.07
N THR A 118 0.85 6.24 -15.41
CA THR A 118 -0.39 5.68 -16.03
C THR A 118 -1.59 6.61 -15.95
N TRP A 119 -1.54 7.66 -15.12
CA TRP A 119 -2.64 8.58 -14.89
C TRP A 119 -2.22 9.99 -15.27
N ASN A 120 -3.14 10.77 -15.84
CA ASN A 120 -2.87 12.16 -16.21
C ASN A 120 -4.11 13.02 -15.95
N GLU A 121 -3.91 14.34 -16.01
CA GLU A 121 -4.96 15.33 -15.79
C GLU A 121 -6.21 15.09 -16.66
N ARG A 122 -6.02 14.77 -17.95
CA ARG A 122 -7.14 14.51 -18.86
C ARG A 122 -7.97 13.31 -18.38
N ALA A 123 -7.31 12.19 -18.08
CA ALA A 123 -7.98 10.98 -17.60
C ALA A 123 -8.72 11.22 -16.28
N ALA A 124 -8.13 12.01 -15.36
CA ALA A 124 -8.80 12.40 -14.12
C ALA A 124 -10.06 13.23 -14.38
N ARG A 125 -9.97 14.26 -15.24
CA ARG A 125 -11.11 15.11 -15.63
C ARG A 125 -12.23 14.30 -16.29
N GLU A 126 -11.88 13.41 -17.21
CA GLU A 126 -12.85 12.54 -17.90
C GLU A 126 -13.56 11.59 -16.92
N ALA A 127 -12.81 10.93 -16.02
CA ALA A 127 -13.39 10.07 -15.00
C ALA A 127 -14.27 10.84 -13.99
N ASN A 128 -13.86 12.06 -13.62
CA ASN A 128 -14.64 12.94 -12.74
C ASN A 128 -15.97 13.34 -13.40
N ALA A 129 -15.94 13.73 -14.67
CA ALA A 129 -17.13 14.09 -15.44
C ALA A 129 -18.12 12.91 -15.55
N VAL A 130 -17.63 11.70 -15.82
CA VAL A 130 -18.48 10.50 -15.90
C VAL A 130 -19.24 10.27 -14.59
N VAL A 131 -18.60 10.38 -13.43
CA VAL A 131 -19.28 10.19 -12.14
C VAL A 131 -20.25 11.35 -11.83
N GLU A 132 -19.92 12.57 -12.25
CA GLU A 132 -20.84 13.71 -12.12
C GLU A 132 -22.09 13.55 -13.00
N GLU A 133 -21.95 13.05 -14.23
CA GLU A 133 -23.07 12.74 -15.14
C GLU A 133 -24.00 11.65 -14.57
N MET A 134 -23.48 10.75 -13.73
CA MET A 134 -24.31 9.80 -12.98
C MET A 134 -25.13 10.46 -11.86
N GLY A 135 -24.94 11.76 -11.58
CA GLY A 135 -25.63 12.47 -10.50
C GLY A 135 -25.06 12.16 -9.12
N ILE A 136 -23.80 11.74 -9.02
CA ILE A 136 -23.10 11.42 -7.78
C ILE A 136 -22.08 12.51 -7.46
N ARG A 137 -22.06 13.00 -6.21
CA ARG A 137 -21.15 14.05 -5.74
C ARG A 137 -20.04 13.46 -4.86
N ARG A 138 -18.78 13.82 -5.15
CA ARG A 138 -17.56 13.47 -4.40
C ARG A 138 -16.44 14.46 -4.74
N LYS A 139 -15.29 14.42 -4.06
CA LYS A 139 -14.16 15.35 -4.32
C LYS A 139 -13.41 15.12 -5.64
N GLY A 140 -13.64 13.99 -6.30
CA GLY A 140 -12.97 13.66 -7.57
C GLY A 140 -11.64 12.93 -7.39
N LEU A 141 -11.13 12.40 -8.50
CA LEU A 141 -9.73 12.03 -8.67
C LEU A 141 -8.88 13.29 -8.86
N VAL A 142 -7.61 13.19 -8.49
CA VAL A 142 -6.64 14.28 -8.56
C VAL A 142 -6.35 14.65 -10.01
N GLU A 143 -6.57 15.93 -10.34
CA GLU A 143 -6.33 16.47 -11.68
C GLU A 143 -4.90 17.04 -11.83
N GLU A 144 -4.17 17.24 -10.73
CA GLU A 144 -2.77 17.63 -10.77
C GLU A 144 -1.83 16.47 -11.17
N PRO A 145 -0.65 16.76 -11.75
CA PRO A 145 0.35 15.73 -12.01
C PRO A 145 0.73 14.94 -10.75
N LEU A 146 0.69 13.61 -10.84
CA LEU A 146 1.12 12.73 -9.76
C LEU A 146 2.64 12.75 -9.63
N ARG A 147 3.13 12.95 -8.40
CA ARG A 147 4.53 13.32 -8.12
C ARG A 147 5.31 12.24 -7.38
N GLY A 148 4.65 11.21 -6.89
CA GLY A 148 5.21 10.34 -5.88
C GLY A 148 4.21 9.35 -5.32
N TYR A 149 4.55 8.80 -4.15
CA TYR A 149 3.75 7.78 -3.49
C TYR A 149 3.43 8.17 -2.05
N VAL A 150 2.27 7.74 -1.57
CA VAL A 150 1.82 7.97 -0.19
C VAL A 150 2.72 7.21 0.78
N ALA A 151 3.26 7.91 1.79
CA ALA A 151 3.86 7.25 2.96
C ALA A 151 2.74 6.64 3.81
N ALA A 152 2.39 5.38 3.54
CA ALA A 152 1.24 4.73 4.17
C ALA A 152 1.39 4.56 5.69
N PHE A 153 0.27 4.56 6.40
CA PHE A 153 0.22 3.99 7.76
C PHE A 153 0.55 2.49 7.68
N LEU A 154 1.37 2.02 8.61
CA LEU A 154 1.89 0.65 8.61
C LEU A 154 1.06 -0.32 9.46
N ASP A 155 -0.12 0.07 9.93
CA ASP A 155 -1.00 -0.84 10.65
C ASP A 155 -1.31 -2.07 9.80
N GLY A 156 -1.13 -3.27 10.37
CA GLY A 156 -1.31 -4.54 9.69
C GLY A 156 -0.29 -4.83 8.59
N ILE A 157 0.86 -4.15 8.55
CA ILE A 157 1.89 -4.32 7.50
C ILE A 157 2.33 -5.77 7.33
N TRP A 158 2.22 -6.58 8.38
CA TRP A 158 2.55 -8.00 8.33
C TRP A 158 1.75 -8.78 7.26
N ILE A 159 0.48 -8.42 7.01
CA ILE A 159 -0.39 -9.14 6.05
C ILE A 159 -0.47 -8.45 4.68
N ARG A 160 0.46 -7.54 4.40
CA ARG A 160 0.45 -6.67 3.22
C ARG A 160 1.50 -7.07 2.18
N ALA A 161 2.09 -8.25 2.32
CA ALA A 161 3.00 -8.80 1.33
C ALA A 161 2.25 -9.19 0.04
N PRO A 162 2.88 -9.08 -1.14
CA PRO A 162 4.22 -8.50 -1.37
C PRO A 162 4.23 -6.96 -1.23
N TYR A 163 5.41 -6.41 -0.92
CA TYR A 163 5.64 -5.01 -0.57
C TYR A 163 5.98 -4.12 -1.78
N LEU A 164 6.03 -2.81 -1.51
CA LEU A 164 5.99 -1.70 -2.48
C LEU A 164 4.62 -1.54 -3.16
N HIS A 165 4.42 -0.41 -3.85
CA HIS A 165 3.13 -0.09 -4.48
C HIS A 165 2.68 -1.12 -5.53
N ASN A 166 3.60 -1.89 -6.10
CA ASN A 166 3.37 -2.87 -7.16
C ASN A 166 3.52 -4.33 -6.70
N GLY A 167 3.79 -4.57 -5.42
CA GLY A 167 3.98 -5.92 -4.88
C GLY A 167 5.17 -6.65 -5.50
N SER A 168 6.32 -5.96 -5.62
CA SER A 168 7.53 -6.44 -6.29
C SER A 168 8.62 -6.92 -5.33
N VAL A 169 8.39 -6.85 -4.02
CA VAL A 169 9.31 -7.34 -2.98
C VAL A 169 8.57 -8.34 -2.09
N PRO A 170 8.97 -9.62 -2.02
CA PRO A 170 8.11 -10.66 -1.47
C PRO A 170 7.92 -10.63 0.05
N THR A 171 8.92 -10.18 0.81
CA THR A 171 8.90 -10.18 2.29
C THR A 171 9.43 -8.87 2.87
N LEU A 172 9.10 -8.52 4.12
CA LEU A 172 9.72 -7.37 4.79
C LEU A 172 11.24 -7.56 4.92
N ARG A 173 11.67 -8.80 5.14
CA ARG A 173 13.10 -9.10 5.23
C ARG A 173 13.83 -8.78 3.92
N ASP A 174 13.21 -9.05 2.76
CA ASP A 174 13.75 -8.70 1.44
C ASP A 174 13.73 -7.19 1.19
N LEU A 175 12.73 -6.47 1.71
CA LEU A 175 12.67 -5.01 1.57
C LEU A 175 13.87 -4.32 2.22
N LEU A 176 14.35 -4.90 3.33
CA LEU A 176 15.55 -4.46 4.04
C LEU A 176 16.86 -4.94 3.41
N GLU A 177 16.85 -5.57 2.24
CA GLU A 177 18.07 -5.84 1.47
C GLU A 177 18.28 -4.80 0.37
N PRO A 178 19.56 -4.48 0.05
CA PRO A 178 19.89 -3.69 -1.14
C PRO A 178 19.21 -4.26 -2.37
N VAL A 179 18.82 -3.41 -3.33
CA VAL A 179 18.03 -3.84 -4.50
C VAL A 179 18.69 -5.02 -5.24
N ALA A 180 20.02 -5.02 -5.33
CA ALA A 180 20.79 -6.08 -5.99
C ALA A 180 20.67 -7.47 -5.34
N LEU A 181 20.23 -7.55 -4.08
CA LEU A 181 20.03 -8.80 -3.33
C LEU A 181 18.55 -9.20 -3.20
N ARG A 182 17.61 -8.36 -3.66
CA ARG A 182 16.18 -8.68 -3.65
C ARG A 182 15.88 -9.75 -4.71
N PRO A 183 14.93 -10.67 -4.47
CA PRO A 183 14.52 -11.64 -5.47
C PRO A 183 14.06 -10.96 -6.78
N ALA A 184 14.68 -11.33 -7.90
CA ALA A 184 14.30 -10.81 -9.22
C ALA A 184 13.04 -11.49 -9.77
N THR A 185 12.80 -12.74 -9.36
CA THR A 185 11.64 -13.55 -9.74
C THR A 185 11.14 -14.34 -8.55
N PHE A 186 9.82 -14.44 -8.35
CA PHE A 186 9.24 -15.20 -7.24
C PHE A 186 7.78 -15.57 -7.52
N ARG A 187 7.20 -16.54 -6.78
CA ARG A 187 5.79 -16.95 -6.94
C ARG A 187 4.85 -16.08 -6.11
N ARG A 188 3.74 -15.64 -6.72
CA ARG A 188 2.63 -14.92 -6.07
C ARG A 188 1.37 -15.77 -6.04
N GLY A 189 0.51 -15.56 -5.04
CA GLY A 189 -0.79 -16.23 -4.94
C GLY A 189 -0.79 -17.54 -4.16
N TYR A 190 0.39 -18.04 -3.73
CA TYR A 190 0.46 -19.11 -2.75
C TYR A 190 0.32 -18.53 -1.34
N ASN A 191 -0.74 -18.93 -0.63
CA ASN A 191 -1.18 -18.30 0.61
C ASN A 191 -0.56 -18.88 1.89
N VAL A 192 0.57 -19.57 1.78
CA VAL A 192 1.33 -20.03 2.96
C VAL A 192 2.21 -18.90 3.45
N TYR A 193 2.05 -18.55 4.73
CA TYR A 193 2.71 -17.40 5.33
C TYR A 193 4.09 -17.78 5.93
N ASP A 194 5.09 -16.94 5.72
CA ASP A 194 6.41 -17.04 6.35
C ASP A 194 6.50 -16.05 7.52
N PRO A 195 6.42 -16.51 8.78
CA PRO A 195 6.46 -15.65 9.95
C PRO A 195 7.86 -15.09 10.27
N LEU A 196 8.92 -15.70 9.75
CA LEU A 196 10.29 -15.26 9.99
C LEU A 196 10.65 -14.09 9.06
N ARG A 197 10.29 -14.20 7.79
CA ARG A 197 10.58 -13.18 6.78
C ARG A 197 9.50 -12.10 6.68
N VAL A 198 8.30 -12.41 7.20
CA VAL A 198 7.09 -11.59 7.19
C VAL A 198 6.65 -11.34 5.75
N GLY A 199 5.94 -12.32 5.21
CA GLY A 199 5.38 -12.34 3.86
C GLY A 199 4.82 -13.72 3.52
N PHE A 200 4.71 -14.04 2.23
CA PHE A 200 4.28 -15.36 1.78
C PHE A 200 5.46 -16.20 1.29
N VAL A 201 5.33 -17.52 1.37
CA VAL A 201 6.28 -18.45 0.76
C VAL A 201 6.19 -18.32 -0.76
N THR A 202 7.33 -18.03 -1.39
CA THR A 202 7.39 -17.71 -2.82
C THR A 202 8.17 -18.71 -3.68
N GLU A 203 8.65 -19.80 -3.08
CA GLU A 203 9.48 -20.81 -3.72
C GLU A 203 9.06 -22.22 -3.28
N GLY A 204 9.49 -23.22 -4.04
CA GLY A 204 9.22 -24.64 -3.79
C GLY A 204 8.04 -25.19 -4.60
N PRO A 205 7.90 -26.54 -4.64
CA PRO A 205 6.98 -27.20 -5.57
C PRO A 205 5.52 -26.73 -5.47
N GLU A 206 5.02 -26.49 -4.26
CA GLU A 206 3.64 -26.03 -4.06
C GLU A 206 3.45 -24.57 -4.48
N ALA A 207 4.43 -23.70 -4.21
CA ALA A 207 4.39 -22.32 -4.66
C ALA A 207 4.46 -22.24 -6.20
N GLU A 208 5.21 -23.13 -6.85
CA GLU A 208 5.27 -23.23 -8.31
C GLU A 208 3.98 -23.80 -8.92
N ARG A 209 3.35 -24.76 -8.24
CA ARG A 209 2.12 -25.40 -8.68
C ARG A 209 0.91 -24.46 -8.59
N VAL A 210 0.82 -23.66 -7.53
CA VAL A 210 -0.34 -22.79 -7.23
C VAL A 210 -0.10 -21.36 -7.68
N GLY A 211 1.12 -20.86 -7.53
CA GLY A 211 1.44 -19.46 -7.72
C GLY A 211 1.79 -19.07 -9.15
N SER A 212 1.55 -17.82 -9.49
CA SER A 212 2.00 -17.21 -10.74
C SER A 212 3.43 -16.68 -10.59
N LEU A 213 4.23 -16.82 -11.65
CA LEU A 213 5.57 -16.21 -11.68
C LEU A 213 5.42 -14.69 -11.77
N HIS A 214 6.07 -13.98 -10.84
CA HIS A 214 6.29 -12.55 -10.93
C HIS A 214 7.74 -12.31 -11.31
N ASP A 215 7.97 -11.49 -12.34
CA ASP A 215 9.30 -11.06 -12.76
C ASP A 215 9.41 -9.54 -12.61
N THR A 216 10.40 -9.11 -11.83
CA THR A 216 10.62 -7.68 -11.53
C THR A 216 11.15 -6.89 -12.72
N ARG A 217 11.55 -7.58 -13.80
CA ARG A 217 12.00 -6.97 -15.06
C ARG A 217 10.85 -6.65 -16.02
N ASP A 218 9.66 -7.18 -15.76
CA ASP A 218 8.48 -6.86 -16.54
C ASP A 218 8.01 -5.42 -16.30
N LYS A 219 7.26 -4.87 -17.26
CA LYS A 219 6.69 -3.52 -17.16
C LYS A 219 5.81 -3.40 -15.91
N GLY A 220 6.14 -2.47 -15.01
CA GLY A 220 5.43 -2.31 -13.74
C GLY A 220 5.86 -3.28 -12.63
N GLY A 221 6.79 -4.20 -12.88
CA GLY A 221 7.31 -5.19 -11.92
C GLY A 221 8.52 -4.71 -11.12
N SER A 222 9.11 -3.55 -11.45
CA SER A 222 10.38 -3.10 -10.86
C SER A 222 10.35 -3.06 -9.32
N ASN A 223 11.37 -3.68 -8.70
CA ASN A 223 11.57 -3.78 -7.25
C ASN A 223 12.56 -2.73 -6.69
N ARG A 224 12.84 -1.69 -7.45
CA ARG A 224 13.81 -0.64 -7.09
C ARG A 224 13.27 0.32 -6.05
N GLY A 225 14.17 1.10 -5.46
CA GLY A 225 13.84 2.17 -4.52
C GLY A 225 13.49 1.67 -3.13
N HIS A 226 13.17 2.62 -2.25
CA HIS A 226 12.93 2.38 -0.84
C HIS A 226 14.10 1.59 -0.21
N GLU A 227 15.33 2.09 -0.38
CA GLU A 227 16.56 1.46 0.13
C GLU A 227 16.93 1.89 1.56
N TYR A 228 15.94 2.43 2.30
CA TYR A 228 16.05 2.75 3.72
C TYR A 228 16.26 1.47 4.55
N GLY A 229 17.14 1.53 5.55
CA GLY A 229 17.47 0.38 6.40
C GLY A 229 18.30 -0.73 5.73
N THR A 230 18.68 -0.60 4.46
CA THR A 230 19.41 -1.68 3.73
C THR A 230 20.83 -1.90 4.24
N ALA A 231 21.46 -0.86 4.80
CA ALA A 231 22.79 -0.90 5.39
C ALA A 231 22.81 -1.29 6.87
N LEU A 232 21.63 -1.52 7.48
CA LEU A 232 21.55 -1.92 8.89
C LEU A 232 22.26 -3.28 9.12
N PRO A 233 22.87 -3.48 10.30
CA PRO A 233 23.32 -4.80 10.72
C PRO A 233 22.18 -5.83 10.68
N ALA A 234 22.49 -7.09 10.43
CA ALA A 234 21.49 -8.15 10.34
C ALA A 234 20.59 -8.24 11.59
N ALA A 235 21.17 -8.05 12.78
CA ALA A 235 20.43 -8.03 14.05
C ALA A 235 19.40 -6.89 14.12
N ASP A 236 19.70 -5.73 13.52
CA ASP A 236 18.81 -4.56 13.51
C ASP A 236 17.69 -4.76 12.50
N LYS A 237 17.98 -5.38 11.35
CA LYS A 237 16.95 -5.81 10.39
C LYS A 237 15.98 -6.80 11.04
N SER A 238 16.49 -7.79 11.77
CA SER A 238 15.65 -8.74 12.53
C SER A 238 14.82 -8.05 13.60
N ALA A 239 15.40 -7.12 14.38
CA ALA A 239 14.67 -6.36 15.38
C ALA A 239 13.57 -5.51 14.76
N LEU A 240 13.88 -4.79 13.67
CA LEU A 240 12.92 -3.97 12.94
C LEU A 240 11.76 -4.82 12.40
N VAL A 241 12.03 -5.96 11.77
CA VAL A 241 10.98 -6.88 11.31
C VAL A 241 10.11 -7.36 12.47
N GLU A 242 10.70 -7.68 13.62
CA GLU A 242 9.94 -8.08 14.82
C GLU A 242 9.02 -6.95 15.33
N TYR A 243 9.49 -5.70 15.31
CA TYR A 243 8.65 -4.55 15.62
C TYR A 243 7.50 -4.37 14.62
N LEU A 244 7.76 -4.54 13.32
CA LEU A 244 6.73 -4.40 12.28
C LEU A 244 5.62 -5.48 12.39
N LYS A 245 5.87 -6.61 13.06
CA LYS A 245 4.81 -7.58 13.40
C LYS A 245 3.82 -7.04 14.45
N THR A 246 4.21 -6.04 15.23
CA THR A 246 3.34 -5.43 16.27
C THR A 246 2.37 -4.39 15.72
N LEU A 247 2.54 -3.99 14.46
CA LEU A 247 1.76 -2.94 13.79
C LEU A 247 0.54 -3.49 13.06
#